data_AF-A0A7X6I270-F1
#
_entry.id   AF-A0A7X6I270-F1
#
_cell.length_a   1.000
_cell.length_b   1.000
_cell.length_c   1.000
_cell.angle_alpha   90.00
_cell.angle_beta   90.00
_cell.angle_gamma   90.00
#
_symmetry.space_group_name_H-M   'P 1'
#
loop_
_entity.id
_entity.type
_entity.pdbx_description
1 polymer ?
#
loop_
_entity_poly.entity_id
_entity_poly.type
_entity_poly.pdbx_seq_one_letter_code
_entity_poly.pdbx_strand_id
1 'polypeptide(L)' 'MRYAKHNVNNHVKVKLNDKGFSIVKERNLRLGFPDLEIKVDDDGYTTFQHHEFMRIFANEMYIGYTMPFDSQILIEVSEE' A
#
# COMPACT_ATOMS: atom_id res chain seq x y z
N MET A 1 -27.25 3.85 1.58
CA MET A 1 -25.79 3.86 1.39
C MET A 1 -25.47 4.70 0.16
N ARG A 2 -24.50 5.61 0.25
CA ARG A 2 -23.94 6.30 -0.93
C ARG A 2 -22.59 5.67 -1.22
N TYR A 3 -22.31 5.41 -2.50
CA TYR A 3 -21.04 4.83 -2.96
C TYR A 3 -20.28 5.92 -3.72
N ALA A 4 -18.99 6.06 -3.46
CA ALA A 4 -18.09 6.88 -4.25
C ALA A 4 -17.37 6.00 -5.28
N LYS A 5 -17.11 6.54 -6.48
CA LYS A 5 -16.28 5.86 -7.48
C LYS A 5 -14.80 6.07 -7.13
N HIS A 6 -14.03 5.00 -7.13
CA HIS A 6 -12.57 5.06 -7.01
C HIS A 6 -11.95 4.25 -8.15
N ASN A 7 -11.08 4.87 -8.94
CA ASN A 7 -10.35 4.18 -10.00
C ASN A 7 -9.13 3.49 -9.39
N VAL A 8 -9.02 2.17 -9.55
CA VAL A 8 -7.92 1.38 -8.98
C VAL A 8 -6.54 1.71 -9.56
N ASN A 9 -6.48 2.47 -10.66
CA ASN A 9 -5.22 3.02 -11.18
C ASN A 9 -4.75 4.26 -10.42
N ASN A 10 -5.61 4.89 -9.61
CA ASN A 10 -5.25 6.04 -8.80
C ASN A 10 -4.37 5.60 -7.63
N HIS A 11 -3.70 6.58 -7.04
CA HIS A 11 -2.83 6.35 -5.91
C HIS A 11 -3.62 6.25 -4.60
N VAL A 12 -3.08 5.45 -3.69
CA VAL A 12 -3.46 5.39 -2.28
C VAL A 12 -2.22 5.59 -1.43
N LYS A 13 -2.39 6.13 -0.24
CA LYS A 13 -1.32 6.25 0.76
C LYS A 13 -1.61 5.35 1.96
N VAL A 14 -0.58 4.65 2.41
CA VAL A 14 -0.64 3.78 3.61
C VAL A 14 0.62 3.95 4.46
N LYS A 15 0.49 3.78 5.78
CA LYS A 15 1.66 3.72 6.68
C LYS A 15 2.10 2.27 6.83
N LEU A 16 3.25 1.91 6.27
CA LEU A 16 3.79 0.57 6.42
C LEU A 16 4.38 0.38 7.82
N ASN A 17 4.30 -0.85 8.34
CA ASN A 17 5.11 -1.27 9.49
C ASN A 17 6.30 -2.12 9.03
N ASP A 18 7.11 -2.62 9.97
CA ASP A 18 8.30 -3.42 9.67
C ASP A 18 8.00 -4.64 8.78
N LYS A 19 6.83 -5.28 8.97
CA LYS A 19 6.37 -6.38 8.12
C LYS A 19 6.09 -5.90 6.70
N GLY A 20 5.39 -4.78 6.53
CA GLY A 20 5.13 -4.17 5.23
C GLY A 20 6.40 -3.80 4.47
N PHE A 21 7.36 -3.16 5.14
CA PHE A 21 8.66 -2.85 4.52
C PHE A 21 9.39 -4.12 4.08
N SER A 22 9.35 -5.18 4.89
CA SER A 22 9.97 -6.46 4.56
C SER A 22 9.35 -7.13 3.33
N ILE A 23 8.01 -7.13 3.21
CA ILE A 23 7.29 -7.68 2.05
C ILE A 23 7.67 -6.95 0.76
N VAL A 24 7.71 -5.61 0.80
CA VAL A 24 8.06 -4.82 -0.39
C VAL A 24 9.52 -5.06 -0.78
N LYS A 25 10.43 -5.17 0.20
CA LYS A 25 11.84 -5.49 -0.05
C LYS A 25 12.01 -6.87 -0.70
N GLU A 26 11.33 -7.89 -0.17
CA GLU A 26 11.36 -9.25 -0.74
C GLU A 26 10.82 -9.27 -2.18
N ARG A 27 9.70 -8.57 -2.42
CA ARG A 27 9.14 -8.43 -3.76
C ARG A 27 10.13 -7.75 -4.71
N ASN A 28 10.76 -6.67 -4.29
CA ASN A 28 11.73 -5.93 -5.11
C ASN A 28 12.94 -6.82 -5.46
N LEU A 29 13.44 -7.60 -4.50
CA LEU A 29 14.47 -8.62 -4.74
C LEU A 29 14.03 -9.65 -5.77
N ARG A 30 12.83 -10.22 -5.64
CA ARG A 30 12.27 -11.20 -6.58
C ARG A 30 12.08 -10.66 -7.99
N LEU A 31 11.83 -9.36 -8.13
CA LEU A 31 11.70 -8.68 -9.43
C LEU A 31 13.04 -8.23 -10.02
N GLY A 32 14.15 -8.42 -9.32
CA GLY A 32 15.48 -8.01 -9.79
C GLY A 32 15.84 -6.54 -9.52
N PHE A 33 15.17 -5.90 -8.56
CA PHE A 33 15.40 -4.50 -8.16
C PHE A 33 15.75 -4.39 -6.66
N PRO A 34 16.82 -5.05 -6.17
CA PRO A 34 17.13 -5.13 -4.73
C PRO A 34 17.37 -3.78 -4.05
N ASP A 35 17.85 -2.79 -4.82
CA ASP A 35 18.20 -1.46 -4.33
C ASP A 35 17.07 -0.43 -4.51
N LEU A 36 15.87 -0.88 -4.93
CA LEU A 36 14.73 0.02 -5.06
C LEU A 36 14.22 0.42 -3.67
N GLU A 37 14.57 1.65 -3.28
CA GLU A 37 14.15 2.25 -2.01
C GLU A 37 12.64 2.54 -1.98
N ILE A 38 12.05 2.28 -0.81
CA ILE A 38 10.65 2.61 -0.51
C ILE A 38 10.62 4.05 -0.03
N LYS A 39 9.99 4.92 -0.81
CA LYS A 39 9.84 6.33 -0.44
C LYS A 39 8.74 6.49 0.61
N VAL A 40 9.07 7.22 1.67
CA VAL A 40 8.16 7.58 2.76
C VAL A 40 8.08 9.10 2.79
N ASP A 41 6.87 9.67 2.87
CA ASP A 41 6.68 11.12 3.02
C ASP A 41 6.89 11.58 4.48
N ASP A 42 6.85 12.90 4.70
CA ASP A 42 7.10 13.51 6.01
C ASP A 42 6.12 13.02 7.10
N ASP A 43 4.95 12.54 6.71
CA ASP A 43 3.92 12.02 7.61
C ASP A 43 4.02 10.51 7.83
N GLY A 44 4.99 9.84 7.21
CA GLY A 44 5.22 8.40 7.35
C GLY A 44 4.46 7.53 6.36
N TYR A 45 3.86 8.10 5.31
CA TYR A 45 3.10 7.36 4.32
C TYR A 45 3.95 6.93 3.12
N THR A 46 3.65 5.73 2.61
CA THR A 46 4.12 5.24 1.31
C THR A 46 2.97 5.30 0.31
N THR A 47 3.28 5.76 -0.91
CA THR A 47 2.30 5.90 -1.99
C THR A 47 2.39 4.71 -2.95
N PHE A 48 1.24 4.14 -3.31
CA PHE A 48 1.12 3.06 -4.29
C PHE A 48 -0.03 3.35 -5.25
N GLN A 49 0.03 2.83 -6.47
CA GLN A 49 -1.22 2.64 -7.24
C GLN A 49 -2.08 1.60 -6.51
N HIS A 50 -3.39 1.81 -6.41
CA HIS A 50 -4.27 0.95 -5.60
C HIS A 50 -4.18 -0.52 -6.04
N HIS A 51 -4.30 -0.80 -7.34
CA HIS A 51 -4.22 -2.17 -7.85
C HIS A 51 -2.88 -2.85 -7.52
N GLU A 52 -1.78 -2.09 -7.53
CA GLU A 52 -0.47 -2.58 -7.14
C GLU A 52 -0.40 -2.87 -5.64
N PHE A 53 -0.92 -1.97 -4.82
CA PHE A 53 -1.04 -2.18 -3.38
C PHE A 53 -1.79 -3.48 -3.07
N MET A 54 -2.91 -3.72 -3.74
CA MET A 54 -3.68 -4.97 -3.57
C MET A 54 -2.86 -6.19 -4.04
N ARG A 55 -2.14 -6.09 -5.15
CA ARG A 55 -1.26 -7.18 -5.62
C ARG A 55 -0.17 -7.53 -4.59
N ILE A 56 0.39 -6.52 -3.92
CA ILE A 56 1.46 -6.71 -2.95
C ILE A 56 0.92 -7.32 -1.65
N PHE A 57 -0.17 -6.79 -1.12
CA PHE A 57 -0.58 -7.06 0.26
C PHE A 57 -1.84 -7.93 0.41
N ALA A 58 -2.58 -8.27 -0.65
CA ALA A 58 -3.81 -9.05 -0.52
C ALA A 58 -3.62 -10.39 0.22
N ASN A 59 -2.46 -11.02 0.06
CA ASN A 59 -2.10 -12.28 0.74
C ASN A 59 -1.71 -12.11 2.21
N GLU A 60 -1.76 -10.88 2.74
CA GLU A 60 -1.44 -10.58 4.13
C GLU A 60 -2.66 -10.01 4.87
N MET A 61 -3.75 -9.74 4.15
CA MET A 61 -4.98 -9.14 4.66
C MET A 61 -6.02 -10.21 5.03
N TYR A 62 -5.61 -11.18 5.86
CA TYR A 62 -6.49 -12.24 6.35
C TYR A 62 -6.89 -12.02 7.81
N ILE A 63 -8.08 -12.52 8.17
CA ILE A 63 -8.61 -12.42 9.53
C ILE A 63 -7.64 -13.09 10.52
N GLY A 64 -7.34 -12.39 11.63
CA GLY A 64 -6.50 -12.91 12.72
C GLY A 64 -5.00 -12.69 12.54
N TYR A 65 -4.56 -12.03 11.47
CA TYR A 65 -3.16 -11.68 11.26
C TYR A 65 -2.90 -10.19 11.46
N THR A 66 -1.65 -9.86 11.81
CA THR A 66 -1.19 -8.48 11.84
C THR A 66 -1.07 -7.95 10.43
N MET A 67 -1.81 -6.88 10.16
CA MET A 67 -1.76 -6.12 8.91
C MET A 67 -0.34 -5.58 8.67
N PRO A 68 0.20 -5.63 7.44
CA PRO A 68 1.53 -5.09 7.13
C PRO A 68 1.57 -3.55 7.04
N PHE A 69 0.46 -2.89 7.33
CA PHE A 69 0.29 -1.44 7.31
C PHE A 69 -0.79 -1.06 8.32
N ASP A 70 -0.85 0.21 8.69
CA ASP A 70 -1.95 0.75 9.49
C ASP A 70 -3.29 0.52 8.76
N SER A 71 -4.35 0.16 9.47
CA SER A 71 -5.62 -0.27 8.85
C SER A 71 -6.36 0.86 8.11
N GLN A 72 -5.80 2.07 8.11
CA GLN A 72 -6.28 3.24 7.40
C GLN A 72 -5.56 3.43 6.06
N ILE A 73 -6.35 3.53 4.99
CA ILE A 73 -5.88 3.83 3.64
C ILE A 73 -6.41 5.23 3.26
N LEU A 74 -5.51 6.13 2.88
CA LEU A 74 -5.93 7.43 2.34
C LEU A 74 -6.20 7.28 0.85
N ILE A 75 -7.42 7.66 0.47
CA ILE A 75 -7.89 7.69 -0.91
C ILE A 75 -8.11 9.16 -1.26
N GLU A 76 -7.41 9.64 -2.28
CA GLU A 76 -7.66 10.98 -2.82
C GLU A 76 -9.07 11.04 -3.41
N VAL A 77 -9.86 12.00 -2.94
CA VAL A 77 -11.19 12.29 -3.48
C VAL A 77 -11.12 13.62 -4.20
N SER A 78 -11.54 13.66 -5.45
CA SER A 78 -11.84 14.93 -6.13
C SER A 78 -13.18 15.42 -5.60
N GLU A 79 -13.22 16.64 -5.05
CA GLU A 79 -14.50 17.32 -4.81
C GLU A 79 -15.13 17.61 -6.18
N GLU A 80 -16.32 17.03 -6.42
CA GLU A 80 -17.21 17.39 -7.55
C GLU A 80 -18.08 18.59 -7.16
#